data_AF-A0A428Q6G4-F1
#
_entry.id   AF-A0A428Q6G4-F1
#
_cell.length_a   1.000
_cell.length_b   1.000
_cell.length_c   1.000
_cell.angle_alpha   90.00
_cell.angle_beta   90.00
_cell.angle_gamma   90.00
#
_symmetry.space_group_name_H-M   'P 1'
#
loop_
_entity.id
_entity.type
_entity.pdbx_description
1 polymer ?
#
loop_
_entity_poly.entity_id
_entity_poly.type
_entity_poly.pdbx_seq_one_letter_code
_entity_poly.pdbx_strand_id
1 'polypeptide(L)'
;MPARSVAVDNALNPAWRDPVVHLIVKESWKDSLPYTQAKAALDDMTNAKGAALRGLAPDSGTYFNEADALEPDWQKAFWGSNYEKLLDIKHKYDPSGVFWCKKCVGSEAWVEQLGGGEPCRVTDGLLAVQY
;
A
#
# COMPACT_ATOMS: atom_id res chain seq x y z
N MET A 1 -20.97 7.46 -13.62
CA MET A 1 -22.16 6.89 -12.95
C MET A 1 -22.22 7.50 -11.55
N PRO A 2 -23.33 8.06 -11.08
CA PRO A 2 -23.36 8.63 -9.73
C PRO A 2 -23.23 7.51 -8.69
N ALA A 3 -22.40 7.73 -7.66
CA ALA A 3 -22.27 6.81 -6.55
C ALA A 3 -23.62 6.65 -5.82
N ARG A 4 -23.92 5.43 -5.37
CA ARG A 4 -25.14 5.09 -4.64
C ARG A 4 -25.17 5.86 -3.31
N SER A 5 -26.27 6.57 -3.02
CA SER A 5 -26.43 7.41 -1.81
C SER A 5 -26.60 6.64 -0.50
N VAL A 6 -26.71 5.30 -0.56
CA VAL A 6 -26.86 4.45 0.62
C VAL A 6 -25.49 4.06 1.13
N ALA A 7 -25.18 4.44 2.37
CA ALA A 7 -23.99 3.99 3.07
C ALA A 7 -24.03 2.46 3.24
N VAL A 8 -23.02 1.78 2.71
CA VAL A 8 -22.83 0.34 2.88
C VAL A 8 -21.67 0.16 3.86
N ASP A 9 -21.89 -0.56 4.96
CA ASP A 9 -20.83 -0.91 5.92
C ASP A 9 -19.90 -1.96 5.30
N ASN A 10 -18.79 -1.49 4.74
CA ASN A 10 -17.73 -2.33 4.20
C ASN A 10 -16.38 -1.63 4.30
N ALA A 11 -15.32 -2.37 3.98
CA ALA A 11 -13.94 -1.91 4.11
C ALA A 11 -13.44 -1.05 2.93
N LEU A 12 -14.28 -0.78 1.91
CA LEU A 12 -13.84 -0.08 0.72
C LEU A 12 -13.40 1.35 1.08
N ASN A 13 -12.21 1.76 0.60
CA ASN A 13 -11.71 3.12 0.83
C ASN A 13 -12.81 4.14 0.46
N PRO A 14 -13.18 5.08 1.35
CA PRO A 14 -14.20 6.09 1.08
C PRO A 14 -13.93 6.89 -0.20
N ALA A 15 -12.66 7.07 -0.58
CA ALA A 15 -12.26 7.74 -1.82
C ALA A 15 -12.85 7.08 -3.09
N TRP A 16 -13.38 5.85 -3.04
CA TRP A 16 -14.07 5.25 -4.19
C TRP A 16 -15.44 5.88 -4.52
N ARG A 17 -15.98 6.77 -3.67
CA ARG A 17 -17.34 7.32 -3.85
C ARG A 17 -17.41 8.56 -4.74
N ASP A 18 -16.31 9.29 -4.87
CA ASP A 18 -16.26 10.57 -5.58
C ASP A 18 -15.65 10.52 -7.01
N PRO A 19 -14.62 9.70 -7.31
CA PRO A 19 -13.92 9.79 -8.59
C PRO A 19 -14.73 9.17 -9.72
N VAL A 20 -14.63 9.80 -10.89
CA VAL A 20 -15.24 9.30 -12.13
C VAL A 20 -14.28 8.40 -12.91
N VAL A 21 -12.98 8.53 -12.67
CA VAL A 21 -11.91 7.84 -13.41
C VAL A 21 -10.96 7.19 -12.41
N HIS A 22 -10.52 5.97 -12.74
CA HIS A 22 -9.40 5.30 -12.10
C HIS A 22 -8.22 5.29 -13.07
N LEU A 23 -7.08 5.87 -12.67
CA LEU A 23 -5.88 5.97 -13.50
C LEU A 23 -4.85 4.95 -13.04
N ILE A 24 -4.31 4.20 -13.99
CA ILE A 24 -3.22 3.24 -13.76
C ILE A 24 -2.05 3.67 -14.63
N VAL A 25 -0.88 3.78 -14.01
CA VAL A 25 0.39 3.96 -14.70
C VAL A 25 1.17 2.68 -14.52
N LYS A 26 1.66 2.12 -15.62
CA LYS A 26 2.44 0.89 -15.60
C LYS A 26 3.74 1.08 -16.33
N GLU A 27 4.77 0.41 -15.82
CA GLU A 27 6.04 0.22 -16.50
C GLU A 27 6.28 -1.28 -16.65
N SER A 28 6.94 -1.69 -17.73
CA SER A 28 7.18 -3.09 -18.02
C SER A 28 8.61 -3.25 -18.51
N TRP A 29 9.27 -4.30 -18.05
CA TRP A 29 10.64 -4.63 -18.44
C TRP A 29 10.79 -6.13 -18.67
N LYS A 30 11.92 -6.54 -19.24
CA LYS A 30 12.28 -7.95 -19.40
C LYS A 30 12.91 -8.48 -18.11
N ASP A 31 12.72 -9.76 -17.81
CA ASP A 31 13.34 -10.40 -16.64
C ASP A 31 14.88 -10.34 -16.66
N SER A 32 15.48 -10.17 -17.84
CA SER A 32 16.92 -9.97 -18.01
C SER A 32 17.40 -8.55 -17.70
N LEU A 33 16.52 -7.64 -17.26
CA LEU A 33 16.88 -6.26 -16.92
C LEU A 33 17.83 -6.28 -15.70
N PRO A 34 18.98 -5.58 -15.75
CA PRO A 34 19.86 -5.46 -14.60
C PRO A 34 19.12 -4.89 -13.38
N TYR A 35 19.38 -5.46 -12.20
CA TYR A 35 18.72 -5.03 -10.96
C TYR A 35 18.82 -3.52 -10.70
N THR A 36 19.95 -2.90 -11.01
CA THR A 36 20.14 -1.45 -10.83
C THR A 36 19.18 -0.62 -11.69
N GLN A 37 18.89 -1.08 -12.91
CA GLN A 37 17.92 -0.44 -13.79
C GLN A 37 16.48 -0.72 -13.33
N ALA A 38 16.18 -1.94 -12.88
CA ALA A 38 14.89 -2.27 -12.29
C ALA A 38 14.61 -1.42 -11.02
N LYS A 39 15.61 -1.25 -10.15
CA LYS A 39 15.52 -0.39 -8.97
C LYS A 39 15.27 1.07 -9.35
N ALA A 40 15.92 1.57 -10.40
CA ALA A 40 15.68 2.93 -10.88
C ALA A 40 14.27 3.11 -11.46
N ALA A 41 13.74 2.11 -12.17
CA ALA A 41 12.37 2.14 -12.67
C ALA A 41 11.33 2.12 -11.53
N LEU A 42 11.58 1.33 -10.47
CA LEU A 42 10.76 1.34 -9.26
C LEU A 42 10.80 2.70 -8.56
N ASP A 43 11.98 3.28 -8.39
CA ASP A 43 12.14 4.61 -7.80
C ASP A 43 11.40 5.69 -8.59
N ASP A 44 11.53 5.70 -9.92
CA ASP A 44 10.80 6.63 -10.78
C ASP A 44 9.28 6.41 -10.71
N MET A 45 8.82 5.16 -10.64
CA MET A 45 7.41 4.84 -10.46
C MET A 45 6.87 5.41 -9.14
N THR A 46 7.57 5.22 -8.03
CA THR A 46 7.13 5.68 -6.71
C THR A 46 7.24 7.19 -6.56
N ASN A 47 8.42 7.73 -6.87
CA ASN A 47 8.82 9.08 -6.47
C ASN A 47 8.61 10.14 -7.54
N ALA A 48 8.45 9.76 -8.82
CA ALA A 48 8.08 10.68 -9.89
C ALA A 48 6.62 10.47 -10.32
N LYS A 49 6.30 9.31 -10.92
CA LYS A 49 4.97 9.05 -11.48
C LYS A 49 3.88 8.98 -10.42
N GLY A 50 4.11 8.20 -9.36
CA GLY A 50 3.20 8.09 -8.21
C GLY A 50 3.06 9.41 -7.45
N ALA A 51 4.17 10.14 -7.27
CA ALA A 51 4.13 11.46 -6.64
C ALA A 51 3.29 12.46 -7.46
N ALA A 52 3.38 12.43 -8.78
CA ALA A 52 2.56 13.26 -9.66
C ALA A 52 1.06 12.92 -9.52
N LEU A 53 0.69 11.64 -9.43
CA LEU A 53 -0.69 11.22 -9.20
C LEU A 53 -1.22 11.66 -7.83
N ARG A 54 -0.41 11.50 -6.77
CA ARG A 54 -0.75 11.99 -5.42
C ARG A 54 -0.91 13.51 -5.40
N GLY A 55 -0.06 14.24 -6.12
CA GLY A 55 -0.16 15.69 -6.25
C GLY A 55 -1.40 16.14 -7.04
N LEU A 56 -1.83 15.36 -8.03
CA LEU A 56 -3.02 15.63 -8.82
C LEU A 56 -4.32 15.44 -8.03
N ALA A 57 -4.37 14.43 -7.15
CA ALA A 57 -5.57 14.08 -6.38
C ALA A 57 -5.23 13.69 -4.92
N PRO A 58 -4.81 14.65 -4.08
CA PRO A 58 -4.26 14.40 -2.74
C PRO A 58 -5.27 13.83 -1.73
N ASP A 59 -6.57 14.04 -1.98
CA ASP A 59 -7.67 13.55 -1.13
C ASP A 59 -8.30 12.24 -1.65
N SER A 60 -7.76 11.68 -2.73
CA SER A 60 -8.19 10.40 -3.30
C SER A 60 -7.51 9.21 -2.60
N GLY A 61 -7.60 8.02 -3.21
CA GLY A 61 -6.92 6.81 -2.78
C GLY A 61 -6.38 5.99 -3.95
N THR A 62 -5.76 4.86 -3.60
CA THR A 62 -5.14 3.92 -4.53
C THR A 62 -5.82 2.57 -4.42
N TYR A 63 -6.00 1.90 -5.56
CA TYR A 63 -6.55 0.55 -5.59
C TYR A 63 -5.50 -0.47 -5.16
N PHE A 64 -5.66 -1.02 -3.95
CA PHE A 64 -4.71 -1.95 -3.32
C PHE A 64 -4.25 -3.11 -4.23
N ASN A 65 -5.14 -3.66 -5.05
CA ASN A 65 -4.82 -4.82 -5.88
C ASN A 65 -3.94 -4.49 -7.10
N GLU A 66 -3.80 -3.22 -7.47
CA GLU A 66 -3.00 -2.74 -8.61
C GLU A 66 -2.11 -1.57 -8.20
N ALA A 67 -1.58 -1.62 -6.96
CA ALA A 67 -0.82 -0.55 -6.35
C ALA A 67 0.71 -0.75 -6.44
N ASP A 68 1.43 0.36 -6.26
CA ASP A 68 2.87 0.34 -6.02
C ASP A 68 3.19 -0.32 -4.68
N ALA A 69 4.07 -1.32 -4.70
CA ALA A 69 4.55 -2.01 -3.50
C ALA A 69 5.33 -1.08 -2.54
N LEU A 70 5.85 0.03 -3.06
CA LEU A 70 6.59 1.05 -2.32
C LEU A 70 5.73 2.27 -1.97
N GLU A 71 4.41 2.22 -2.19
CA GLU A 71 3.50 3.36 -1.96
C GLU A 71 3.74 3.98 -0.56
N PRO A 72 4.10 5.27 -0.49
CA PRO A 72 4.18 6.01 0.77
C PRO A 72 2.79 6.23 1.33
N ASP A 73 2.67 6.33 2.66
CA ASP A 73 1.38 6.56 3.34
C ASP A 73 0.26 5.58 2.91
N TRP A 74 0.67 4.35 2.59
CA TRP A 74 -0.18 3.30 2.05
C TRP A 74 -1.42 2.99 2.90
N GLN A 75 -1.36 3.19 4.23
CA GLN A 75 -2.51 3.02 5.10
C GLN A 75 -3.67 3.92 4.65
N LYS A 76 -3.37 5.21 4.44
CA LYS A 76 -4.32 6.20 3.94
C LYS A 76 -4.66 5.92 2.48
N ALA A 77 -3.66 5.65 1.64
CA ALA A 77 -3.89 5.44 0.21
C ALA A 77 -4.84 4.26 -0.05
N PHE A 78 -4.65 3.13 0.63
CA PHE A 78 -5.40 1.90 0.34
C PHE A 78 -6.70 1.78 1.14
N TRP A 79 -6.71 2.25 2.39
CA TRP A 79 -7.80 2.00 3.32
C TRP A 79 -8.50 3.29 3.78
N GLY A 80 -7.85 4.44 3.64
CA GLY A 80 -8.39 5.74 4.04
C GLY A 80 -8.71 5.76 5.55
N SER A 81 -9.82 6.40 5.91
CA SER A 81 -10.26 6.47 7.31
C SER A 81 -10.70 5.14 7.91
N ASN A 82 -10.82 4.07 7.11
CA ASN A 82 -11.16 2.75 7.63
C ASN A 82 -9.97 2.02 8.28
N TYR A 83 -8.74 2.53 8.13
CA TYR A 83 -7.54 1.78 8.53
C TYR A 83 -7.56 1.34 10.00
N GLU A 84 -7.84 2.26 10.92
CA GLU A 84 -7.86 1.96 12.37
C GLU A 84 -8.89 0.88 12.72
N LYS A 85 -10.11 0.96 12.17
CA LYS A 85 -11.14 -0.08 12.37
C LYS A 85 -10.68 -1.43 11.82
N LEU A 86 -10.00 -1.44 10.67
CA LEU A 86 -9.47 -2.67 10.09
C LEU A 86 -8.32 -3.24 10.92
N LEU A 87 -7.48 -2.37 11.49
CA LEU A 87 -6.38 -2.76 12.37
C LEU A 87 -6.90 -3.38 13.67
N ASP A 88 -7.95 -2.82 14.26
CA ASP A 88 -8.63 -3.43 15.42
C ASP A 88 -9.18 -4.82 15.11
N ILE A 89 -9.79 -4.99 13.92
CA ILE A 89 -10.27 -6.29 13.46
C ILE A 89 -9.09 -7.25 13.26
N LYS A 90 -7.99 -6.79 12.66
CA LYS A 90 -6.76 -7.57 12.49
C LYS A 90 -6.22 -8.06 13.84
N HIS A 91 -6.12 -7.19 14.83
CA HIS A 91 -5.67 -7.56 16.17
C HIS A 91 -6.63 -8.53 16.88
N LYS A 92 -7.94 -8.40 16.66
CA LYS A 92 -8.93 -9.30 17.24
C LYS A 92 -8.82 -10.73 16.69
N TYR A 93 -8.62 -10.87 15.38
CA TYR A 93 -8.67 -12.17 14.70
C TYR A 93 -7.30 -12.79 14.40
N ASP A 94 -6.26 -11.97 14.33
CA ASP A 94 -4.87 -12.41 14.13
C ASP A 94 -3.90 -11.63 15.04
N PRO A 95 -4.02 -11.77 16.37
CA PRO A 95 -3.17 -11.07 17.34
C PRO A 95 -1.70 -11.49 17.25
N SER A 96 -1.43 -12.67 16.70
CA SER A 96 -0.07 -13.19 16.52
C SER A 96 0.56 -12.75 15.19
N GLY A 97 -0.20 -12.11 14.30
CA GLY A 97 0.29 -11.64 12.99
C GLY A 97 0.70 -12.78 12.05
N VAL A 98 0.03 -13.93 12.13
CA VAL A 98 0.31 -15.10 11.29
C VAL A 98 0.07 -14.79 9.81
N PHE A 99 -0.98 -14.01 9.50
CA PHE A 99 -1.32 -13.66 8.13
C PHE A 99 -0.66 -12.33 7.74
N TRP A 100 0.62 -12.38 7.40
CA TRP A 100 1.36 -11.23 6.93
C TRP A 100 1.40 -11.15 5.40
N CYS A 101 1.26 -9.94 4.87
CA CYS A 101 1.56 -9.62 3.48
C CYS A 101 1.99 -8.16 3.38
N LYS A 102 2.81 -7.85 2.37
CA LYS A 102 3.34 -6.51 2.15
C LYS A 102 2.20 -5.49 1.99
N LYS A 103 2.20 -4.46 2.84
CA LYS A 103 1.22 -3.35 2.84
C LYS A 103 -0.23 -3.79 3.10
N CYS A 104 -0.42 -4.98 3.67
CA CYS A 104 -1.69 -5.39 4.26
C CYS A 104 -1.90 -4.71 5.61
N VAL A 105 -3.15 -4.66 6.07
CA VAL A 105 -3.50 -4.10 7.39
C VAL A 105 -2.67 -4.77 8.50
N GLY A 106 -1.98 -3.96 9.30
CA GLY A 106 -1.10 -4.40 10.39
C GLY A 106 0.27 -4.91 9.95
N SER A 107 0.62 -4.82 8.67
CA SER A 107 1.91 -5.30 8.14
C SER A 107 3.12 -4.54 8.69
N GLU A 108 2.92 -3.30 9.14
CA GLU A 108 3.93 -2.42 9.76
C GLU A 108 4.47 -2.94 11.09
N ALA A 109 3.78 -3.88 11.73
CA ALA A 109 4.29 -4.57 12.91
C ALA A 109 5.48 -5.50 12.59
N TRP A 110 5.80 -5.69 11.29
CA TRP A 110 6.82 -6.60 10.81
C TRP A 110 7.67 -5.99 9.70
N VAL A 111 8.91 -6.47 9.57
CA VAL A 111 9.84 -6.09 8.52
C VAL A 111 10.20 -7.32 7.70
N GLU A 112 10.00 -7.20 6.38
CA GLU A 112 10.46 -8.17 5.40
C GLU A 112 12.00 -8.16 5.33
N GLN A 113 12.62 -9.32 5.42
CA GLN A 113 14.07 -9.44 5.31
C GLN A 113 14.51 -9.49 3.85
N LEU A 114 15.60 -8.78 3.53
CA LEU A 114 16.28 -8.92 2.25
C LEU A 114 16.83 -10.34 2.12
N GLY A 115 16.58 -10.98 0.97
CA GLY A 115 17.06 -12.34 0.68
C GLY A 115 16.08 -13.46 1.03
N GLY A 116 14.82 -13.16 1.38
CA GLY A 116 13.77 -14.17 1.55
C GLY A 116 13.76 -14.86 2.92
N GLY A 117 14.36 -14.23 3.93
CA GLY A 117 14.25 -14.67 5.33
C GLY A 117 12.87 -14.43 5.92
N GLU A 118 12.58 -15.05 7.06
CA GLU A 118 11.30 -14.89 7.77
C GLU A 118 11.09 -13.43 8.22
N PRO A 119 9.89 -12.85 8.06
CA PRO A 119 9.59 -11.51 8.55
C PRO A 119 9.86 -11.38 10.07
N CYS A 120 10.47 -10.27 10.48
CA CYS A 120 10.78 -10.00 11.87
C CYS A 120 9.82 -8.98 12.48
N ARG A 121 9.38 -9.18 13.72
CA ARG A 121 8.59 -8.17 14.42
C ARG A 121 9.42 -6.91 14.65
N VAL A 122 8.81 -5.75 14.43
CA VAL A 122 9.35 -4.48 14.89
C VAL A 122 9.30 -4.51 16.42
N THR A 123 10.46 -4.43 17.07
CA THR A 123 10.58 -4.26 18.53
C THR A 123 11.08 -2.85 18.81
N ASP A 124 10.63 -2.24 19.91
CA ASP A 124 10.96 -0.86 20.28
C ASP A 124 12.47 -0.61 20.21
N GLY A 125 12.91 0.18 19.21
CA GLY A 125 14.24 0.77 19.16
C GLY A 125 15.23 0.24 18.10
N LEU A 126 14.87 -0.74 17.28
CA LEU A 126 15.71 -1.13 16.13
C LEU A 126 15.03 -0.75 14.82
N LEU A 127 15.46 0.41 14.28
CA LEU A 127 15.38 0.70 12.85
C LEU A 127 16.03 -0.47 12.11
N ALA A 128 15.21 -1.41 11.63
CA ALA A 128 15.63 -2.31 10.59
C ALA A 128 16.01 -1.42 9.41
N VAL A 129 17.28 -1.51 9.01
CA VAL A 129 17.91 -0.74 7.95
C VAL A 129 16.98 -0.69 6.73
N GLN A 130 16.36 0.47 6.50
CA GLN A 130 15.64 0.76 5.26
C GLN A 130 16.68 1.15 4.21
N TYR A 131 16.61 0.54 3.02
CA TYR A 131 17.37 0.87 1.82
C TYR A 131 16.47 1.35 0.69
#